data_AF-A0A2J2HBB8-F1
#
_entry.id   AF-A0A2J2HBB8-F1
#
_cell.length_a   1.000
_cell.length_b   1.000
_cell.length_c   1.000
_cell.angle_alpha   90.00
_cell.angle_beta   90.00
_cell.angle_gamma   90.00
#
_symmetry.space_group_name_H-M   'P 1'
#
loop_
_entity.id
_entity.type
_entity.pdbx_description
1 polymer ?
#
loop_
_entity_poly.entity_id
_entity_poly.type
_entity_poly.pdbx_seq_one_letter_code
_entity_poly.pdbx_strand_id
1 'polypeptide(L)'
;MKVKGLEELIREAISKYMDVDRHGGRVFVIRGNEVKEFNDIVSARRDALSAPGIAIIIQVPSRDEVDESFILFLKSMGLTNK
;
A
#
# COMPACT_ATOMS: atom_id res chain seq x y z
N MET A 1 -20.83 13.79 -3.19
CA MET A 1 -19.57 13.08 -3.46
C MET A 1 -19.90 11.60 -3.63
N LYS A 2 -19.51 10.95 -4.74
CA LYS A 2 -19.67 9.50 -4.85
C LYS A 2 -18.78 8.84 -3.79
N VAL A 3 -19.35 7.98 -2.97
CA VAL A 3 -18.57 7.12 -2.08
C VAL A 3 -17.77 6.18 -2.97
N LYS A 4 -16.43 6.30 -2.96
CA LYS A 4 -15.56 5.38 -3.67
C LYS A 4 -15.80 3.97 -3.12
N GLY A 5 -15.93 2.99 -4.02
CA GLY A 5 -16.01 1.60 -3.61
C GLY A 5 -14.71 1.14 -2.96
N LEU A 6 -14.76 0.10 -2.11
CA LEU A 6 -13.57 -0.48 -1.49
C LEU A 6 -12.52 -0.89 -2.52
N GLU A 7 -12.94 -1.46 -3.66
CA GLU A 7 -12.05 -1.83 -4.76
C GLU A 7 -11.28 -0.62 -5.31
N GLU A 8 -11.96 0.51 -5.50
CA GLU A 8 -11.34 1.73 -6.04
C GLU A 8 -10.32 2.30 -5.06
N LEU A 9 -10.62 2.28 -3.75
CA LEU A 9 -9.69 2.68 -2.70
C LEU A 9 -8.44 1.79 -2.66
N ILE A 10 -8.61 0.47 -2.77
CA ILE A 10 -7.48 -0.48 -2.80
C ILE A 10 -6.65 -0.23 -4.06
N ARG A 11 -7.27 -0.07 -5.22
CA ARG A 11 -6.57 0.18 -6.49
C ARG A 11 -5.74 1.46 -6.42
N GLU A 12 -6.30 2.56 -5.93
CA GLU A 12 -5.56 3.82 -5.76
C GLU A 12 -4.39 3.68 -4.78
N ALA A 13 -4.61 2.99 -3.67
CA ALA A 13 -3.59 2.78 -2.65
C ALA A 13 -2.43 1.94 -3.20
N ILE A 14 -2.70 0.82 -3.86
CA ILE A 14 -1.66 0.01 -4.51
C ILE A 14 -0.96 0.83 -5.60
N SER A 15 -1.71 1.55 -6.45
CA SER A 15 -1.10 2.34 -7.53
C SER A 15 -0.16 3.43 -7.04
N LYS A 16 -0.46 4.02 -5.88
CA LYS A 16 0.30 5.14 -5.34
C LYS A 16 1.47 4.70 -4.47
N TYR A 17 1.31 3.62 -3.70
CA TYR A 17 2.27 3.23 -2.67
C TYR A 17 3.06 1.97 -3.01
N MET A 18 2.59 1.10 -3.92
CA MET A 18 3.30 -0.11 -4.34
C MET A 18 4.41 0.19 -5.38
N ASP A 19 5.24 1.18 -5.09
CA ASP A 19 6.45 1.52 -5.83
C ASP A 19 7.65 1.07 -4.98
N VAL A 20 8.21 -0.09 -5.33
CA VAL A 20 9.33 -0.73 -4.61
C VAL A 20 10.57 0.17 -4.59
N ASP A 21 10.78 0.97 -5.64
CA ASP A 21 11.96 1.82 -5.75
C ASP A 21 11.90 3.02 -4.82
N ARG A 22 10.70 3.54 -4.58
CA ARG A 22 10.47 4.70 -3.71
C ARG A 22 10.12 4.34 -2.28
N HIS A 23 9.44 3.21 -2.09
CA HIS A 23 8.76 2.88 -0.85
C HIS A 23 9.14 1.50 -0.29
N GLY A 24 10.07 0.78 -0.93
CA GLY A 24 10.49 -0.56 -0.50
C GLY A 24 10.89 -0.61 0.98
N GLY A 25 10.43 -1.65 1.67
CA GLY A 25 10.65 -1.88 3.10
C GLY A 25 9.79 -1.03 4.03
N ARG A 26 8.89 -0.19 3.50
CA ARG A 26 7.98 0.64 4.29
C ARG A 26 6.59 0.03 4.38
N VAL A 27 5.86 0.43 5.42
CA VAL A 27 4.47 0.04 5.63
C VAL A 27 3.59 1.29 5.70
N PHE A 28 2.55 1.34 4.91
CA PHE A 28 1.59 2.44 4.89
C PHE A 28 0.29 2.03 5.57
N VAL A 29 -0.26 2.91 6.38
CA VAL A 29 -1.62 2.81 6.92
C VAL A 29 -2.44 3.94 6.31
N ILE A 30 -3.52 3.58 5.63
CA ILE A 30 -4.41 4.51 4.92
C ILE A 30 -5.79 4.45 5.56
N ARG A 31 -6.29 5.59 6.01
CA ARG A 31 -7.63 5.73 6.62
C ARG A 31 -8.33 6.95 6.02
N GLY A 32 -9.28 6.71 5.11
CA GLY A 32 -9.92 7.77 4.36
C GLY A 32 -8.87 8.57 3.56
N ASN A 33 -8.67 9.84 3.92
CA ASN A 33 -7.67 10.72 3.30
C ASN A 33 -6.34 10.78 4.07
N GLU A 34 -6.24 10.15 5.25
CA GLU A 34 -5.04 10.12 6.06
C GLU A 34 -4.12 8.97 5.62
N VAL A 35 -2.82 9.26 5.49
CA VAL A 35 -1.78 8.27 5.20
C VAL A 35 -0.63 8.44 6.16
N LYS A 36 -0.25 7.35 6.83
CA LYS A 36 0.92 7.29 7.71
C LYS A 36 1.89 6.21 7.22
N GLU A 37 3.17 6.50 7.36
CA GLU A 37 4.28 5.64 6.97
C GLU A 37 4.96 5.08 8.23
N PHE A 38 5.34 3.80 8.17
CA PHE A 38 5.98 3.05 9.24
C PHE A 38 7.14 2.24 8.67
N ASN A 39 8.09 1.91 9.55
CA ASN A 39 9.24 1.04 9.23
C ASN A 39 8.98 -0.43 9.54
N ASP A 40 7.87 -0.74 10.21
CA ASP A 40 7.57 -2.08 10.68
C ASP A 40 6.06 -2.32 10.73
N ILE A 41 5.67 -3.57 10.51
CA ILE A 41 4.27 -3.98 10.45
C ILE A 41 3.57 -3.95 11.82
N VAL A 42 4.33 -4.05 12.93
CA VAL A 42 3.77 -4.09 14.28
C VAL A 42 3.23 -2.70 14.67
N SER A 43 4.03 -1.66 14.46
CA SER A 43 3.65 -0.26 14.67
C SER A 43 2.49 0.14 13.77
N ALA A 44 2.55 -0.25 12.49
CA ALA A 44 1.47 0.02 11.53
C ALA A 44 0.15 -0.62 11.95
N ARG A 45 0.16 -1.90 12.36
CA ARG A 45 -1.04 -2.59 12.85
C ARG A 45 -1.61 -1.93 14.11
N ARG A 46 -0.75 -1.53 15.05
CA ARG A 46 -1.20 -0.84 16.27
C ARG A 46 -1.90 0.48 15.93
N ASP A 47 -1.36 1.27 15.00
CA ASP A 47 -2.00 2.51 14.55
C ASP A 47 -3.33 2.25 13.80
N ALA A 48 -3.34 1.27 12.90
CA ALA A 48 -4.54 0.90 12.15
C ALA A 48 -5.70 0.49 13.07
N LEU A 49 -5.39 -0.21 14.17
CA LEU A 49 -6.36 -0.65 15.19
C LEU A 49 -6.68 0.41 16.25
N SER A 50 -5.94 1.52 16.29
CA SER A 50 -6.10 2.56 17.33
C SER A 50 -7.36 3.41 17.17
N ALA A 51 -8.04 3.37 16.02
CA ALA A 51 -9.27 4.10 15.80
C ALA A 51 -10.28 3.27 14.98
N PRO A 52 -11.59 3.53 15.17
CA PRO A 52 -12.64 2.83 14.45
C PRO A 52 -12.66 3.19 12.95
N GLY A 53 -13.22 2.28 12.15
CA GLY A 53 -13.37 2.45 10.70
C GLY A 53 -12.52 1.47 9.88
N ILE A 54 -12.53 1.64 8.56
CA ILE A 54 -11.73 0.84 7.63
C ILE A 54 -10.33 1.47 7.52
N ALA A 55 -9.30 0.66 7.75
CA ALA A 55 -7.91 1.00 7.48
C ALA A 55 -7.32 0.00 6.49
N ILE A 56 -6.60 0.49 5.49
CA ILE A 56 -5.84 -0.33 4.54
C ILE A 56 -4.38 -0.29 4.99
N ILE A 57 -3.78 -1.46 5.17
CA ILE A 57 -2.35 -1.59 5.47
C ILE A 57 -1.66 -2.13 4.22
N ILE A 58 -0.63 -1.42 3.75
CA ILE A 58 0.17 -1.82 2.59
C ILE A 58 1.61 -1.95 3.05
N GLN A 59 2.13 -3.18 3.07
CA GLN A 59 3.56 -3.41 3.18
C GLN A 59 4.16 -3.46 1.78
N VAL A 60 5.11 -2.57 1.51
CA VAL A 60 5.83 -2.53 0.23
C VAL A 60 7.09 -3.38 0.40
N PRO A 61 7.23 -4.47 -0.36
CA PRO A 61 8.42 -5.31 -0.27
C PRO A 61 9.66 -4.53 -0.67
N SER A 62 10.78 -4.87 -0.06
CA SER A 62 12.11 -4.37 -0.42
C SER A 62 12.56 -4.97 -1.75
N ARG A 63 13.53 -4.35 -2.43
CA ARG A 63 14.01 -4.82 -3.75
C ARG A 63 14.57 -6.25 -3.74
N ASP A 64 15.11 -6.69 -2.62
CA ASP A 64 15.62 -8.03 -2.40
C ASP A 64 14.53 -9.06 -2.05
N GLU A 65 13.33 -8.60 -1.73
CA GLU A 65 12.17 -9.43 -1.41
C GLU A 65 11.25 -9.67 -2.63
N VAL A 66 11.46 -8.95 -3.74
CA VAL A 66 10.64 -9.07 -4.96
C VAL A 66 11.23 -10.05 -5.95
N ASP A 67 10.41 -10.99 -6.43
CA ASP A 67 10.75 -11.91 -7.51
C ASP A 67 10.18 -11.42 -8.85
N GLU A 68 10.53 -12.12 -9.94
CA GLU A 68 10.04 -11.79 -11.29
C GLU A 68 8.50 -11.83 -11.36
N SER A 69 7.87 -12.77 -10.65
CA SER A 69 6.41 -12.91 -10.56
C SER A 69 5.76 -11.65 -10.00
N PHE A 70 6.32 -11.08 -8.93
CA PHE A 70 5.83 -9.84 -8.33
C PHE A 70 5.96 -8.65 -9.29
N ILE A 71 7.09 -8.53 -9.99
CA ILE A 71 7.29 -7.47 -10.98
C ILE A 71 6.30 -7.61 -12.15
N LEU A 72 6.06 -8.84 -12.62
CA LEU A 72 5.06 -9.11 -13.67
C LEU A 72 3.63 -8.79 -13.20
N PHE A 73 3.31 -9.08 -11.93
CA PHE A 73 2.04 -8.70 -11.33
C PHE A 73 1.85 -7.17 -11.34
N LEU A 74 2.84 -6.40 -10.86
CA LEU A 74 2.81 -4.94 -10.91
C LEU A 74 2.67 -4.41 -12.35
N LYS A 75 3.36 -5.01 -13.32
CA LYS A 75 3.24 -4.69 -14.76
C LYS A 75 1.82 -4.92 -15.27
N SER A 76 1.22 -6.06 -14.95
CA SER A 76 -0.15 -6.41 -15.38
C SER A 76 -1.21 -5.47 -14.81
N MET A 77 -0.95 -4.88 -13.64
CA MET A 77 -1.80 -3.85 -13.04
C MET A 77 -1.52 -2.44 -13.59
N GLY A 78 -0.56 -2.29 -14.51
CA GLY A 78 -0.16 -1.01 -15.09
C GLY A 78 0.61 -0.11 -14.13
N LEU A 79 1.25 -0.69 -13.10
CA LEU A 79 1.88 0.05 -11.99
C LEU A 79 3.40 0.21 -12.12
N THR A 80 4.05 -0.47 -13.06
CA THR A 80 5.46 -0.20 -13.36
C THR A 80 5.57 0.96 -14.33
N ASN A 81 6.37 1.96 -13.96
CA ASN A 81 6.62 3.17 -14.75
C ASN A 81 7.11 2.87 -16.18
N LYS A 82 6.65 3.72 -17.11
CA LYS A 82 7.40 4.09 -18.31
C LYS A 82 8.69 4.81 -17.92
#